data_AF-A0A5C8TPN4-F1
#
_entry.id   AF-A0A5C8TPN4-F1
#
_cell.length_a   1.000
_cell.length_b   1.000
_cell.length_c   1.000
_cell.angle_alpha   90.00
_cell.angle_beta   90.00
_cell.angle_gamma   90.00
#
_symmetry.space_group_name_H-M   'P 1'
#
loop_
_entity.id
_entity.type
_entity.pdbx_description
1 polymer ?
#
loop_
_entity_poly.entity_id
_entity_poly.type
_entity_poly.pdbx_seq_one_letter_code
_entity_poly.pdbx_strand_id
1 'polypeptide(L)' 'MLLIAALLCAAGILEGWLYRAPAVVASSVLIALICLPLWALTSTIDAVKVLVLLAYLAAHQSGYLIGAFVGASRHDDR' A
#
# COMPACT_ATOMS: atom_id res chain seq x y z
N MET A 1 12.88 5.51 -3.99
CA MET A 1 11.67 4.95 -4.65
C MET A 1 11.45 3.49 -4.23
N LEU A 2 12.37 2.58 -4.55
CA LEU A 2 12.28 1.16 -4.18
C LEU A 2 12.09 0.90 -2.67
N LEU A 3 12.81 1.63 -1.82
CA LEU A 3 12.70 1.47 -0.36
C LEU A 3 11.29 1.83 0.16
N ILE A 4 10.67 2.88 -0.38
CA ILE A 4 9.32 3.29 0.02
C ILE A 4 8.30 2.25 -0.44
N ALA A 5 8.42 1.77 -1.69
CA ALA A 5 7.56 0.70 -2.19
C ALA A 5 7.72 -0.60 -1.36
N ALA A 6 8.94 -0.96 -0.97
CA ALA A 6 9.19 -2.12 -0.10
C ALA A 6 8.56 -1.95 1.29
N LEU A 7 8.65 -0.77 1.89
CA LEU A 7 8.00 -0.45 3.17
C LEU A 7 6.48 -0.52 3.06
N LEU A 8 5.91 0.02 1.99
CA LEU A 8 4.46 -0.04 1.73
C LEU A 8 4.00 -1.48 1.51
N CYS A 9 4.79 -2.31 0.82
CA CYS A 9 4.52 -3.73 0.69
C CYS A 9 4.54 -4.43 2.05
N ALA A 10 5.55 -4.19 2.89
CA ALA A 10 5.61 -4.73 4.24
C ALA A 10 4.41 -4.29 5.12
N ALA A 11 4.00 -3.03 5.02
CA ALA A 11 2.81 -2.51 5.69
C ALA A 11 1.55 -3.23 5.19
N GLY A 12 1.41 -3.40 3.87
CA GLY A 12 0.34 -4.19 3.27
C GLY A 12 0.30 -5.62 3.81
N ILE A 13 1.44 -6.32 3.87
CA ILE A 13 1.53 -7.69 4.41
C ILE A 13 1.02 -7.74 5.84
N LEU A 14 1.45 -6.79 6.69
CA LEU A 14 0.98 -6.69 8.06
C LEU A 14 -0.53 -6.44 8.12
N GLU A 15 -1.03 -5.53 7.28
CA GLU A 15 -2.47 -5.23 7.19
C GLU A 15 -3.29 -6.44 6.76
N GLY A 16 -2.82 -7.20 5.78
CA GLY A 16 -3.47 -8.42 5.31
C GLY A 16 -3.51 -9.52 6.37
N TRP A 17 -2.52 -9.54 7.26
CA TRP A 17 -2.47 -10.51 8.34
C TRP A 17 -3.37 -10.15 9.54
N LEU A 18 -3.45 -8.86 9.90
CA LEU A 18 -4.17 -8.41 11.09
C LEU A 18 -5.59 -7.88 10.83
N TYR A 19 -5.86 -7.38 9.63
CA TYR A 19 -7.08 -6.61 9.35
C TYR A 19 -7.82 -7.13 8.11
N ARG A 20 -9.07 -6.67 7.98
CA ARG A 20 -9.92 -6.98 6.82
C ARG A 20 -9.72 -5.95 5.70
N ALA A 21 -10.26 -6.28 4.52
CA ALA A 21 -10.25 -5.45 3.32
C ALA A 21 -10.56 -3.94 3.49
N PRO A 22 -11.47 -3.48 4.38
CA PRO A 22 -11.66 -2.02 4.54
C PRO A 22 -10.41 -1.28 5.04
N ALA A 23 -9.53 -1.95 5.79
CA ALA A 23 -8.31 -1.31 6.29
C ALA A 23 -7.34 -0.94 5.16
N VAL A 24 -7.10 -1.87 4.21
CA VAL A 24 -6.19 -1.63 3.07
C VAL A 24 -6.70 -0.52 2.14
N VAL A 25 -8.02 -0.36 2.01
CA VAL A 25 -8.60 0.74 1.25
C VAL A 25 -8.34 2.08 1.95
N ALA A 26 -8.57 2.15 3.26
CA ALA A 26 -8.37 3.36 4.04
C ALA A 26 -6.89 3.80 4.05
N SER A 27 -5.96 2.89 4.26
CA SER A 27 -4.51 3.17 4.20
C SER A 27 -4.05 3.55 2.79
N SER A 28 -4.59 2.91 1.74
CA SER A 28 -4.33 3.31 0.34
C SER A 28 -4.79 4.73 0.04
N VAL A 29 -5.98 5.12 0.52
CA VAL A 29 -6.48 6.50 0.41
C VAL A 29 -5.56 7.46 1.18
N LEU A 30 -5.12 7.09 2.38
CA LEU A 30 -4.21 7.90 3.17
C LEU A 30 -2.86 8.13 2.46
N ILE A 31 -2.30 7.10 1.81
CA ILE A 31 -1.08 7.23 0.99
C ILE A 31 -1.28 8.28 -0.10
N ALA A 32 -2.39 8.22 -0.84
CA ALA A 32 -2.69 9.19 -1.90
C ALA A 32 -2.89 10.61 -1.33
N LEU A 33 -3.61 10.74 -0.21
CA LEU A 33 -3.86 12.01 0.47
C LEU A 33 -2.61 12.63 1.09
N ILE A 34 -1.55 11.87 1.34
CA ILE A 34 -0.27 12.41 1.78
C ILE A 34 0.58 12.80 0.58
N CYS A 35 0.71 11.91 -0.41
CA CYS A 35 1.57 12.13 -1.57
C CYS A 35 1.10 13.29 -2.45
N LEU A 36 -0.18 13.35 -2.79
CA LEU A 36 -0.69 14.36 -3.73
C LEU A 36 -0.53 15.79 -3.21
N PRO A 37 -0.95 16.14 -1.97
CA PRO A 37 -0.75 17.49 -1.45
C PRO A 37 0.73 17.81 -1.23
N LEU A 38 1.53 16.85 -0.74
CA LEU A 38 2.95 17.07 -0.54
C LEU A 38 3.63 17.41 -1.87
N TRP A 39 3.32 16.68 -2.94
CA TRP A 39 3.85 16.99 -4.26
C TRP A 39 3.34 18.31 -4.79
N ALA A 40 2.05 18.61 -4.68
CA ALA A 40 1.48 19.89 -5.10
C ALA A 40 2.14 21.11 -4.41
N LEU A 41 2.53 20.97 -3.13
CA LEU A 41 3.20 22.02 -2.37
C LEU A 41 4.70 22.16 -2.68
N THR A 42 5.34 21.08 -3.14
CA THR A 42 6.80 21.04 -3.33
C THR A 42 7.22 21.12 -4.80
N SER A 43 6.34 20.79 -5.74
CA SER A 43 6.68 20.62 -7.16
C SER A 43 5.45 20.48 -8.07
N THR A 44 5.65 20.47 -9.39
CA THR A 44 4.59 20.15 -10.35
C THR A 44 4.26 18.65 -10.32
N ILE A 45 2.98 18.30 -10.34
CA ILE A 45 2.55 16.90 -10.52
C ILE A 45 2.69 16.56 -12.00
N ASP A 46 3.62 15.66 -12.31
CA ASP A 46 3.89 15.17 -13.66
C ASP A 46 3.53 13.68 -13.79
N ALA A 47 3.59 13.16 -15.02
CA ALA A 47 3.28 11.76 -15.30
C ALA A 47 4.16 10.78 -14.49
N VAL A 48 5.41 11.17 -14.20
CA VAL A 48 6.34 10.36 -13.41
C VAL A 48 5.82 10.20 -11.97
N LYS A 49 5.40 11.29 -11.31
CA LYS A 49 4.83 11.23 -9.95
C LYS A 49 3.52 10.43 -9.90
N VAL A 50 2.68 10.56 -10.91
CA VAL A 50 1.47 9.73 -11.02
C VAL A 50 1.84 8.25 -11.09
N LEU A 51 2.83 7.89 -11.91
CA LEU A 51 3.32 6.51 -12.00
C LEU A 51 3.95 6.02 -10.68
N VAL A 52 4.67 6.89 -9.96
CA VAL A 52 5.21 6.60 -8.62
C VAL A 52 4.08 6.32 -7.62
N LEU A 53 3.02 7.12 -7.63
CA LEU A 53 1.87 6.88 -6.75
C LEU A 53 1.19 5.55 -7.08
N LEU A 54 1.02 5.24 -8.37
CA LEU A 54 0.49 3.94 -8.79
C LEU A 54 1.40 2.79 -8.32
N ALA A 55 2.72 2.93 -8.42
CA ALA A 55 3.66 1.93 -7.93
C ALA A 55 3.58 1.75 -6.41
N TYR A 56 3.41 2.84 -5.65
CA TYR A 56 3.23 2.81 -4.20
C TYR A 56 1.93 2.09 -3.80
N LEU A 57 0.82 2.42 -4.45
CA LEU A 57 -0.47 1.77 -4.21
C LEU A 57 -0.44 0.30 -4.60
N ALA A 58 0.17 -0.05 -5.74
CA ALA A 58 0.32 -1.43 -6.18
C ALA A 58 1.19 -2.25 -5.23
N ALA A 59 2.30 -1.69 -4.72
CA ALA A 59 3.14 -2.35 -3.73
C ALA A 59 2.37 -2.60 -2.42
N HIS A 60 1.60 -1.61 -1.96
CA HIS A 60 0.77 -1.75 -0.77
C HIS A 60 -0.32 -2.82 -0.92
N GLN A 61 -1.06 -2.79 -2.03
CA GLN A 61 -2.13 -3.76 -2.31
C GLN A 61 -1.62 -5.18 -2.54
N SER A 62 -0.48 -5.35 -3.22
CA SER A 62 0.15 -6.66 -3.39
C SER A 62 0.61 -7.24 -2.05
N GLY A 63 1.21 -6.41 -1.19
CA GLY A 63 1.55 -6.80 0.18
C GLY A 63 0.33 -7.30 0.95
N TYR A 64 -0.78 -6.58 0.90
CA TYR A 64 -2.05 -6.99 1.53
C TYR A 64 -2.52 -8.36 1.07
N LEU A 65 -2.53 -8.62 -0.24
CA LEU A 65 -2.95 -9.92 -0.77
C LEU A 65 -2.06 -11.06 -0.26
N ILE A 66 -0.74 -10.84 -0.18
CA ILE A 66 0.21 -11.81 0.38
C ILE A 66 -0.11 -12.07 1.86
N GLY A 67 -0.28 -11.01 2.65
CA GLY A 67 -0.59 -11.11 4.08
C GLY A 67 -1.90 -11.84 4.34
N ALA A 68 -2.95 -11.51 3.58
CA ALA A 68 -4.26 -12.13 3.68
C ALA A 68 -4.24 -13.61 3.28
N PHE A 69 -3.50 -13.97 2.22
CA PHE A 69 -3.33 -15.35 1.80
C PHE A 69 -2.62 -16.21 2.87
N VAL A 70 -1.53 -15.70 3.44
CA VAL A 70 -0.80 -16.39 4.52
C VAL A 70 -1.67 -16.49 5.78
N GLY A 71 -2.40 -15.43 6.12
CA GLY A 71 -3.33 -15.41 7.25
C GLY A 71 -4.46 -16.42 7.11
N ALA A 72 -5.03 -16.55 5.91
CA ALA A 72 -6.07 -17.53 5.61
C ALA A 72 -5.54 -18.97 5.72
N SER A 73 -4.34 -19.24 5.17
CA SER A 73 -3.71 -20.56 5.23
C SER A 73 -3.47 -21.03 6.68
N ARG A 74 -3.07 -20.12 7.58
CA ARG A 74 -2.89 -20.43 9.01
C ARG A 74 -4.17 -20.78 9.76
N HIS A 75 -5.34 -20.38 9.26
CA HIS A 75 -6.62 -20.68 9.90
C HIS A 75 -7.16 -22.05 9.47
N ASP A 76 -6.77 -22.56 8.31
CA ASP A 76 -7.17 -23.87 7.79
C ASP A 76 -6.37 -25.03 8.43
N ASP A 77 -5.13 -24.76 8.85
CA ASP A 77 -4.25 -25.73 9.53
C ASP A 77 -4.52 -25.89 11.05
N ARG A 78 -5.59 -25.30 11.60
CA ARG A 78 -5.94 -25.32 13.03
C ARG A 78 -7.30 -25.93 13.28
#